data_AF-A0A3B4ALL6-F1
#
_entry.id   AF-A0A3B4ALL6-F1
#
_cell.length_a   1.000
_cell.length_b   1.000
_cell.length_c   1.000
_cell.angle_alpha   90.00
_cell.angle_beta   90.00
_cell.angle_gamma   90.00
#
_symmetry.space_group_name_H-M   'P 1'
#
loop_
_entity.id
_entity.type
_entity.pdbx_description
1 polymer ?
#
loop_
_entity_poly.entity_id
_entity_poly.type
_entity_poly.pdbx_seq_one_letter_code
_entity_poly.pdbx_strand_id
1 'polypeptide(L)'
;ADSEENIVLQADGFSDLLPVMVQVWDFSMSRELAQSATTLSPDNGYHKLHTIQVRPGLVLKNKERFVYLKVIFQGFEPVLRQVLVSFHQGYIFIQTDKPIYNPGDKGPDTLHLSTRLYVICLISGTWTVTAKFDNWEQNTFNSTFEVKKYVLPAFNVTLTPQKPFFSVDDSELVVTITARYLYGQPVQGKAYVMFGVKHAREKIRLRAMKQVTNVIYSNV
;
A
#
# COMPACT_ATOMS: atom_id res chain seq x y z
N ALA A 1 -10.65 0.78 -16.18
CA ALA A 1 -11.67 0.15 -15.34
C ALA A 1 -12.17 -1.01 -16.17
N ASP A 2 -11.66 -2.19 -15.86
CA ASP A 2 -12.13 -3.47 -16.41
C ASP A 2 -12.91 -4.23 -15.33
N SER A 3 -13.30 -3.54 -14.25
CA SER A 3 -14.02 -4.12 -13.13
C SER A 3 -15.52 -4.09 -13.39
N GLU A 4 -16.14 -5.23 -13.14
CA GLU A 4 -17.58 -5.34 -12.94
C GLU A 4 -17.93 -4.75 -11.57
N GLU A 5 -18.90 -3.84 -11.54
CA GLU A 5 -19.39 -3.22 -10.31
C GLU A 5 -20.83 -3.65 -10.08
N ASN A 6 -21.19 -3.90 -8.81
CA ASN A 6 -22.54 -4.32 -8.46
C ASN A 6 -23.34 -3.16 -7.87
N ILE A 7 -24.56 -2.98 -8.35
CA ILE A 7 -25.53 -2.04 -7.80
C ILE A 7 -26.75 -2.79 -7.27
N VAL A 8 -27.37 -2.26 -6.22
CA VAL A 8 -28.63 -2.81 -5.69
C VAL A 8 -29.78 -2.01 -6.29
N LEU A 9 -30.72 -2.72 -6.91
CA LEU A 9 -31.98 -2.18 -7.39
C LEU A 9 -33.10 -2.64 -6.45
N GLN A 10 -33.91 -1.69 -6.00
CA GLN A 10 -35.01 -1.94 -5.09
C GLN A 10 -36.23 -1.11 -5.49
N ALA A 11 -37.41 -1.70 -5.36
CA ALA A 11 -38.69 -1.02 -5.51
C ALA A 11 -39.69 -1.57 -4.47
N ASP A 12 -40.46 -0.69 -3.84
CA ASP A 12 -41.43 -1.07 -2.80
C ASP A 12 -42.87 -0.82 -3.27
N GLY A 13 -43.81 -1.67 -2.85
CA GLY A 13 -45.24 -1.48 -3.15
C GLY A 13 -45.71 -1.97 -4.53
N PHE A 14 -44.99 -2.91 -5.14
CA PHE A 14 -45.30 -3.48 -6.45
C PHE A 14 -45.87 -4.90 -6.36
N SER A 15 -46.71 -5.26 -7.34
CA SER A 15 -47.29 -6.60 -7.49
C SER A 15 -47.03 -7.25 -8.85
N ASP A 16 -46.77 -6.43 -9.88
CA ASP A 16 -46.50 -6.89 -11.24
C ASP A 16 -44.98 -6.94 -11.53
N LEU A 17 -44.61 -7.53 -12.66
CA LEU A 17 -43.23 -7.47 -13.15
C LEU A 17 -42.85 -6.02 -13.47
N LEU A 18 -41.69 -5.57 -12.96
CA LEU A 18 -41.18 -4.23 -13.16
C LEU A 18 -39.86 -4.27 -13.95
N PRO A 19 -39.90 -4.05 -15.28
CA PRO A 19 -38.71 -3.86 -16.08
C PRO A 19 -37.94 -2.61 -15.65
N VAL A 20 -36.62 -2.76 -15.53
CA VAL A 20 -35.69 -1.71 -15.14
C VAL A 20 -34.58 -1.61 -16.17
N MET A 21 -34.34 -0.40 -16.66
CA MET A 21 -33.22 -0.09 -17.55
C MET A 21 -32.17 0.72 -16.79
N VAL A 22 -30.93 0.25 -16.83
CA VAL A 22 -29.79 0.89 -16.18
C VAL A 22 -28.85 1.42 -17.26
N GLN A 23 -28.54 2.71 -17.19
CA GLN A 23 -27.65 3.40 -18.12
C GLN A 23 -26.54 4.10 -17.35
N VAL A 24 -25.33 4.09 -17.91
CA VAL A 24 -24.20 4.87 -17.42
C VAL A 24 -23.87 5.92 -18.46
N TRP A 25 -23.85 7.18 -18.06
CA TRP A 25 -23.59 8.34 -18.91
C TRP A 25 -22.29 9.04 -18.49
N ASP A 26 -21.64 9.68 -19.43
CA ASP A 26 -20.51 10.56 -19.14
C ASP A 26 -20.96 11.77 -18.28
N PHE A 27 -20.00 12.50 -17.72
CA PHE A 27 -20.32 13.62 -16.83
C PHE A 27 -21.08 14.76 -17.53
N SER A 28 -20.85 14.95 -18.83
CA SER A 28 -21.59 15.95 -19.61
C SER A 28 -23.01 15.51 -19.97
N MET A 29 -23.41 14.26 -19.66
CA MET A 29 -24.67 13.64 -20.08
C MET A 29 -24.89 13.68 -21.60
N SER A 30 -23.81 13.70 -22.38
CA SER A 30 -23.86 13.76 -23.85
C SER A 30 -23.62 12.40 -24.50
N ARG A 31 -23.00 11.46 -23.78
CA ARG A 31 -22.66 10.14 -24.30
C ARG A 31 -23.01 9.03 -23.31
N GLU A 32 -23.76 8.05 -23.79
CA GLU A 32 -23.98 6.79 -23.08
C GLU A 32 -22.70 5.92 -23.14
N LEU A 33 -22.29 5.41 -21.98
CA LEU A 33 -21.06 4.62 -21.78
C LEU A 33 -21.36 3.13 -21.62
N ALA A 34 -22.51 2.79 -21.06
CA ALA A 34 -23.00 1.43 -20.89
C ALA A 34 -24.52 1.43 -20.70
N GLN A 35 -25.16 0.32 -21.10
CA GLN A 35 -26.59 0.09 -20.91
C GLN A 35 -26.85 -1.38 -20.63
N SER A 36 -27.82 -1.64 -19.76
CA SER A 36 -28.29 -2.98 -19.44
C SER A 36 -29.75 -2.94 -18.98
N ALA A 37 -30.46 -4.06 -19.13
CA ALA A 37 -31.83 -4.21 -18.69
C ALA A 37 -31.96 -5.39 -17.73
N THR A 38 -32.90 -5.28 -16.79
CA THR A 38 -33.22 -6.33 -15.82
C THR A 38 -34.69 -6.19 -15.39
N THR A 39 -35.17 -7.11 -14.58
CA THR A 39 -36.57 -7.11 -14.12
C THR A 39 -36.61 -7.39 -12.62
N LEU A 40 -37.38 -6.57 -11.90
CA LEU A 40 -37.77 -6.82 -10.51
C LEU A 40 -39.11 -7.55 -10.51
N SER A 41 -39.22 -8.59 -9.70
CA SER A 41 -40.37 -9.50 -9.69
C SER A 41 -40.71 -9.93 -8.26
N PRO A 42 -41.91 -10.48 -8.01
CA PRO A 42 -42.25 -11.05 -6.71
C PRO A 42 -41.25 -12.11 -6.24
N ASP A 43 -40.68 -12.91 -7.16
CA ASP A 43 -39.72 -13.98 -6.85
C ASP A 43 -38.43 -13.47 -6.22
N ASN A 44 -38.00 -12.24 -6.55
CA ASN A 44 -36.84 -11.59 -5.94
C ASN A 44 -37.22 -10.56 -4.87
N GLY A 45 -38.49 -10.54 -4.46
CA GLY A 45 -39.02 -9.58 -3.50
C GLY A 45 -38.87 -8.13 -3.94
N TYR A 46 -38.70 -7.86 -5.24
CA TYR A 46 -38.36 -6.55 -5.79
C TYR A 46 -37.00 -5.97 -5.35
N HIS A 47 -36.06 -6.84 -4.96
CA HIS A 47 -34.66 -6.47 -4.69
C HIS A 47 -33.71 -7.32 -5.51
N LYS A 48 -32.82 -6.70 -6.29
CA LYS A 48 -31.88 -7.43 -7.14
C LYS A 48 -30.51 -6.76 -7.19
N LEU A 49 -29.47 -7.57 -6.99
CA LEU A 49 -28.10 -7.18 -7.30
C LEU A 49 -27.90 -7.24 -8.82
N HIS A 50 -27.48 -6.12 -9.41
CA HIS A 50 -27.29 -5.98 -10.84
C HIS A 50 -25.86 -5.56 -11.14
N THR A 51 -25.21 -6.27 -12.05
CA THR A 51 -23.82 -6.01 -12.42
C THR A 51 -23.76 -5.06 -13.60
N ILE A 52 -22.91 -4.03 -13.48
CA ILE A 52 -22.63 -3.07 -14.54
C ILE A 52 -21.13 -3.11 -14.89
N GLN A 53 -20.84 -2.96 -16.17
CA GLN A 53 -19.47 -2.88 -16.67
C GLN A 53 -19.40 -1.76 -17.71
N VAL A 54 -18.42 -0.87 -17.55
CA VAL A 54 -18.15 0.22 -18.49
C VAL A 54 -16.92 -0.15 -19.31
N ARG A 55 -17.01 -0.07 -20.64
CA ARG A 55 -15.88 -0.45 -21.50
C ARG A 55 -14.65 0.43 -21.22
N PRO A 56 -13.44 -0.15 -21.20
CA PRO A 56 -12.20 0.60 -21.06
C PRO A 56 -12.06 1.70 -22.13
N GLY A 57 -11.59 2.88 -21.72
CA GLY A 57 -11.31 4.00 -22.64
C GLY A 57 -12.50 4.92 -22.93
N LEU A 58 -13.74 4.55 -22.56
CA LEU A 58 -14.91 5.41 -22.75
C LEU A 58 -15.01 6.54 -21.71
N VAL A 59 -14.43 6.38 -20.52
CA VAL A 59 -14.31 7.48 -19.56
C VAL A 59 -12.98 8.18 -19.80
N LEU A 60 -13.05 9.45 -20.24
CA LEU A 60 -11.86 10.25 -20.51
C LEU A 60 -11.19 10.65 -19.18
N LYS A 61 -10.00 10.11 -18.96
CA LYS A 61 -9.26 10.25 -17.69
C LYS A 61 -8.91 11.70 -17.30
N ASN A 62 -8.97 12.67 -18.23
CA ASN A 62 -8.33 13.99 -18.10
C ASN A 62 -9.22 15.18 -17.71
N LYS A 63 -10.55 15.04 -17.54
CA LYS A 63 -11.39 16.20 -17.17
C LYS A 63 -12.39 15.91 -16.06
N GLU A 64 -13.03 14.76 -16.05
CA GLU A 64 -14.11 14.47 -15.11
C GLU A 64 -13.99 13.06 -14.58
N ARG A 65 -13.88 12.93 -13.26
CA ARG A 65 -13.80 11.63 -12.57
C ARG A 65 -15.18 11.11 -12.19
N PHE A 66 -16.25 11.64 -12.77
CA PHE A 66 -17.61 11.27 -12.41
C PHE A 66 -18.36 10.75 -13.63
N VAL A 67 -19.31 9.85 -13.37
CA VAL A 67 -20.31 9.39 -14.33
C VAL A 67 -21.68 9.52 -13.71
N TYR A 68 -22.71 9.57 -14.54
CA TYR A 68 -24.09 9.51 -14.08
C TYR A 68 -24.64 8.11 -14.27
N LEU A 69 -25.09 7.50 -13.18
CA LEU A 69 -25.91 6.31 -13.19
C LEU A 69 -27.38 6.74 -13.30
N LYS A 70 -28.03 6.40 -14.40
CA LYS A 70 -29.45 6.66 -14.66
C LYS A 70 -30.21 5.34 -14.65
N VAL A 71 -31.16 5.22 -13.73
CA VAL A 71 -32.02 4.03 -13.58
C VAL A 71 -33.45 4.41 -13.94
N ILE A 72 -34.03 3.69 -14.89
CA ILE A 72 -35.38 3.92 -15.41
C ILE A 72 -36.23 2.72 -15.01
N PHE A 73 -37.14 2.92 -14.06
CA PHE A 73 -38.19 1.96 -13.75
C PHE A 73 -39.36 2.24 -14.68
N GLN A 74 -39.89 1.22 -15.35
CA GLN A 74 -40.95 1.42 -16.34
C GLN A 74 -42.15 2.15 -15.71
N GLY A 75 -42.51 3.30 -16.29
CA GLY A 75 -43.64 4.13 -15.81
C GLY A 75 -43.29 5.17 -14.74
N PHE A 76 -42.02 5.32 -14.36
CA PHE A 76 -41.57 6.27 -13.34
C PHE A 76 -40.51 7.23 -13.86
N GLU A 77 -40.34 8.35 -13.13
CA GLU A 77 -39.26 9.29 -13.38
C GLU A 77 -37.88 8.62 -13.18
N PRO A 78 -36.90 8.87 -14.05
CA PRO A 78 -35.57 8.29 -13.93
C PRO A 78 -34.85 8.74 -12.64
N VAL A 79 -34.23 7.79 -11.95
CA VAL A 79 -33.35 8.06 -10.82
C VAL A 79 -31.94 8.31 -11.33
N LEU A 80 -31.40 9.50 -11.04
CA LEU A 80 -30.04 9.90 -11.42
C LEU A 80 -29.13 9.96 -10.18
N ARG A 81 -27.95 9.37 -10.30
CA ARG A 81 -26.90 9.39 -9.27
C ARG A 81 -25.54 9.72 -9.89
N GLN A 82 -24.85 10.72 -9.35
CA GLN A 82 -23.46 11.00 -9.71
C GLN A 82 -22.54 10.05 -8.93
N VAL A 83 -21.65 9.35 -9.63
CA VAL A 83 -20.74 8.36 -9.07
C VAL A 83 -19.31 8.70 -9.44
N LEU A 84 -18.40 8.67 -8.45
CA LEU A 84 -16.96 8.85 -8.69
C LEU A 84 -16.38 7.58 -9.32
N VAL A 85 -15.67 7.74 -10.43
CA VAL A 85 -14.93 6.69 -11.13
C VAL A 85 -13.51 6.61 -10.60
N SER A 86 -13.12 5.40 -10.20
CA SER A 86 -11.72 5.06 -9.94
C SER A 86 -11.06 4.52 -11.19
N PHE A 87 -9.83 4.96 -11.47
CA PHE A 87 -8.98 4.38 -12.52
C PHE A 87 -7.86 3.52 -11.93
N HIS A 88 -7.99 3.14 -10.66
CA HIS A 88 -7.07 2.24 -9.97
C HIS A 88 -7.18 0.83 -10.58
N GLN A 89 -6.11 0.35 -11.22
CA GLN A 89 -6.12 -0.90 -12.00
C GLN A 89 -5.72 -2.14 -11.18
N GLY A 90 -5.63 -2.02 -9.85
CA GLY A 90 -5.19 -3.08 -8.95
C GLY A 90 -3.94 -2.69 -8.19
N TYR A 91 -3.27 -3.66 -7.57
CA TYR A 91 -2.11 -3.42 -6.71
C TYR A 91 -0.87 -4.16 -7.24
N ILE A 92 0.29 -3.49 -7.24
CA ILE A 92 1.58 -4.12 -7.49
C ILE A 92 2.36 -4.18 -6.18
N PHE A 93 2.83 -5.38 -5.82
CA PHE A 93 3.75 -5.58 -4.70
C PHE A 93 5.16 -5.77 -5.25
N ILE A 94 6.10 -4.95 -4.76
CA ILE A 94 7.52 -5.03 -5.13
C ILE A 94 8.28 -5.60 -3.94
N GLN A 95 8.89 -6.76 -4.13
CA GLN A 95 9.71 -7.42 -3.13
C GLN A 95 11.12 -7.62 -3.67
N THR A 96 12.11 -7.07 -2.97
CA THR A 96 13.53 -7.34 -3.24
C THR A 96 14.00 -8.51 -2.36
N ASP A 97 15.06 -9.21 -2.77
CA ASP A 97 15.69 -10.26 -1.96
C ASP A 97 16.43 -9.67 -0.74
N LYS A 98 16.94 -8.44 -0.86
CA LYS A 98 17.63 -7.72 0.20
C LYS A 98 17.19 -6.25 0.26
N PRO A 99 17.16 -5.62 1.45
CA PRO A 99 16.92 -4.17 1.57
C PRO A 99 18.17 -3.33 1.30
N ILE A 100 19.37 -3.94 1.34
CA ILE A 100 20.67 -3.28 1.16
C ILE A 100 21.56 -4.09 0.20
N TYR A 101 22.19 -3.42 -0.77
CA TYR A 101 23.15 -4.02 -1.72
C TYR A 101 24.51 -3.34 -1.64
N ASN A 102 25.57 -4.07 -1.95
CA ASN A 102 26.90 -3.49 -2.10
C ASN A 102 27.06 -2.80 -3.47
N PRO A 103 27.90 -1.76 -3.58
CA PRO A 103 28.26 -1.22 -4.89
C PRO A 103 28.92 -2.30 -5.76
N GLY A 104 28.38 -2.53 -6.95
CA GLY A 104 28.83 -3.58 -7.87
C GLY A 104 28.08 -4.92 -7.74
N ASP A 105 27.21 -5.08 -6.73
CA ASP A 105 26.24 -6.18 -6.73
C ASP A 105 25.30 -6.02 -7.94
N LYS A 106 24.93 -7.14 -8.57
CA LYS A 106 23.75 -7.17 -9.44
C LYS A 106 22.55 -6.87 -8.55
N GLY A 107 21.72 -5.89 -8.95
CA GLY A 107 20.53 -5.50 -8.20
C GLY A 107 19.51 -6.65 -8.03
N PRO A 108 18.35 -6.40 -7.39
CA PRO A 108 17.34 -7.42 -7.15
C PRO A 108 16.92 -8.12 -8.45
N ASP A 109 17.06 -9.45 -8.50
CA ASP A 109 16.74 -10.27 -9.70
C ASP A 109 15.24 -10.58 -9.84
N THR A 110 14.39 -9.98 -8.99
CA THR A 110 12.99 -10.41 -8.81
C THR A 110 12.02 -9.23 -8.85
N LEU A 111 11.78 -8.68 -10.04
CA LEU A 111 10.46 -8.14 -10.34
C LEU A 111 9.63 -9.30 -10.90
N HIS A 112 8.66 -9.80 -10.12
CA HIS A 112 7.65 -10.76 -10.59
C HIS A 112 6.65 -10.10 -11.57
N LEU A 113 7.17 -9.44 -12.60
CA LEU A 113 6.44 -8.83 -13.72
C LEU A 113 7.30 -9.00 -14.98
N SER A 114 7.36 -10.23 -15.52
CA SER A 114 7.79 -10.62 -16.88
C SER A 114 9.12 -10.07 -17.47
N THR A 115 9.88 -9.23 -16.77
CA THR A 115 10.99 -8.49 -17.37
C THR A 115 12.15 -8.44 -16.38
N ARG A 116 13.26 -9.11 -16.72
CA ARG A 116 14.49 -9.08 -15.93
C ARG A 116 15.22 -7.77 -16.21
N LEU A 117 15.26 -6.87 -15.22
CA LEU A 117 16.04 -5.63 -15.31
C LEU A 117 17.45 -5.89 -14.77
N TYR A 118 18.42 -6.07 -15.66
CA TYR A 118 19.83 -6.19 -15.28
C TYR A 118 20.45 -4.81 -15.06
N VAL A 119 20.47 -4.33 -13.81
CA VAL A 119 21.25 -3.15 -13.42
C VAL A 119 22.66 -3.62 -13.06
N ILE A 120 23.65 -3.29 -13.90
CA ILE A 120 25.02 -3.84 -13.83
C ILE A 120 25.97 -3.02 -12.93
N CYS A 121 25.57 -1.84 -12.45
CA CYS A 121 26.42 -1.06 -11.54
C CYS A 121 25.61 -0.08 -10.69
N LEU A 122 25.28 -0.48 -9.47
CA LEU A 122 24.61 0.40 -8.51
C LEU A 122 25.64 1.32 -7.82
N ILE A 123 25.49 2.63 -8.00
CA ILE A 123 26.20 3.64 -7.21
C ILE A 123 25.60 3.73 -5.80
N SER A 124 26.41 4.17 -4.83
CA SER A 124 25.91 4.30 -3.45
C SER A 124 24.83 5.37 -3.36
N GLY A 125 23.71 5.04 -2.71
CA GLY A 125 22.55 5.92 -2.60
C GLY A 125 21.28 5.16 -2.24
N THR A 126 20.18 5.87 -2.08
CA THR A 126 18.84 5.27 -1.98
C THR A 126 18.25 5.18 -3.38
N TRP A 127 17.88 3.97 -3.78
CA TRP A 127 17.30 3.68 -5.08
C TRP A 127 15.80 3.39 -4.93
N THR A 128 15.05 3.73 -5.97
CA THR A 128 13.61 3.49 -6.05
C THR A 128 13.32 2.60 -7.25
N VAL A 129 12.69 1.46 -7.02
CA VAL A 129 12.09 0.62 -8.06
C VAL A 129 10.68 1.13 -8.30
N THR A 130 10.38 1.49 -9.54
CA THR A 130 9.06 1.98 -9.96
C THR A 130 8.41 0.97 -10.89
N ALA A 131 7.23 0.48 -10.52
CA ALA A 131 6.37 -0.34 -11.38
C ALA A 131 5.07 0.42 -11.69
N LYS A 132 4.59 0.32 -12.93
CA LYS A 132 3.41 1.06 -13.38
C LYS A 132 2.50 0.18 -14.24
N PHE A 133 1.19 0.26 -14.03
CA PHE A 133 0.22 -0.29 -14.99
C PHE A 133 0.03 0.66 -16.18
N ASP A 134 0.06 1.97 -15.95
CA ASP A 134 -0.01 3.01 -16.99
C ASP A 134 0.74 4.27 -16.54
N ASN A 135 0.72 5.33 -17.36
CA ASN A 135 1.44 6.57 -17.08
C ASN A 135 0.79 7.44 -15.98
N TRP A 136 -0.19 6.93 -15.22
CA TRP A 136 -0.84 7.66 -14.14
C TRP A 136 -0.21 7.39 -12.78
N GLU A 137 -0.17 8.44 -11.93
CA GLU A 137 0.40 8.36 -10.59
C GLU A 137 -0.32 7.35 -9.68
N GLN A 138 -1.65 7.28 -9.74
CA GLN A 138 -2.45 6.35 -8.92
C GLN A 138 -2.18 4.86 -9.24
N ASN A 139 -1.57 4.58 -10.39
CA ASN A 139 -1.20 3.23 -10.83
C ASN A 139 0.33 3.03 -10.82
N THR A 140 1.05 3.92 -10.13
CA THR A 140 2.49 3.87 -9.93
C THR A 140 2.80 3.35 -8.53
N PHE A 141 3.57 2.28 -8.44
CA PHE A 141 3.99 1.64 -7.21
C PHE A 141 5.50 1.75 -7.08
N ASN A 142 5.96 2.20 -5.90
CA ASN A 142 7.36 2.43 -5.63
C ASN A 142 7.81 1.58 -4.44
N SER A 143 9.04 1.05 -4.51
CA SER A 143 9.73 0.45 -3.37
C SER A 143 11.17 0.92 -3.36
N THR A 144 11.75 1.12 -2.18
CA THR A 144 13.10 1.68 -2.03
C THR A 144 14.06 0.65 -1.45
N PHE A 145 15.30 0.69 -1.92
CA PHE A 145 16.41 -0.08 -1.37
C PHE A 145 17.65 0.78 -1.30
N GLU A 146 18.56 0.45 -0.40
CA GLU A 146 19.79 1.23 -0.20
C GLU A 146 20.99 0.51 -0.82
N VAL A 147 21.85 1.28 -1.47
CA VAL A 147 23.14 0.79 -1.98
C VAL A 147 24.22 1.49 -1.18
N LYS A 148 24.95 0.72 -0.39
CA LYS A 148 26.10 1.22 0.36
C LYS A 148 27.02 0.07 0.64
N LYS A 149 28.31 0.38 0.81
CA LYS A 149 29.26 -0.62 1.27
C LYS A 149 28.77 -1.16 2.61
N TYR A 150 28.36 -2.41 2.60
CA TYR A 150 27.82 -3.13 3.73
C TYR A 150 28.54 -4.47 3.82
N VAL A 151 29.18 -4.70 4.94
CA VAL A 151 29.71 -6.00 5.29
C VAL A 151 28.70 -6.64 6.22
N LEU A 152 28.23 -7.84 5.89
CA LEU A 152 27.34 -8.60 6.77
C LEU A 152 28.03 -8.77 8.13
N PRO A 153 27.49 -8.22 9.22
CA PRO A 153 28.07 -8.39 10.54
C PRO A 153 28.11 -9.88 10.88
N ALA A 154 29.22 -10.36 11.42
CA ALA A 154 29.34 -11.75 11.86
C ALA A 154 28.44 -12.07 13.07
N PHE A 155 27.79 -11.06 13.65
CA PHE A 155 26.97 -11.14 14.85
C PHE A 155 25.83 -10.11 14.83
N ASN A 156 24.72 -10.45 15.48
CA ASN A 156 23.58 -9.57 15.70
C ASN A 156 23.68 -8.92 17.08
N VAL A 157 23.25 -7.66 17.16
CA VAL A 157 23.11 -6.91 18.42
C VAL A 157 21.65 -6.58 18.64
N THR A 158 21.11 -6.99 19.78
CA THR A 158 19.74 -6.73 20.20
C THR A 158 19.74 -5.81 21.42
N LEU A 159 18.96 -4.74 21.31
CA LEU A 159 18.72 -3.77 22.39
C LEU A 159 17.30 -3.98 22.89
N THR A 160 17.17 -4.40 24.15
CA THR A 160 15.88 -4.69 24.76
C THR A 160 15.68 -3.75 25.95
N PRO A 161 14.82 -2.72 25.83
CA PRO A 161 14.51 -1.89 26.97
C PRO A 161 13.66 -2.68 27.98
N GLN A 162 13.83 -2.43 29.28
CA GLN A 162 13.01 -3.09 30.29
C GLN A 162 11.54 -2.65 30.25
N LYS A 163 11.29 -1.40 29.83
CA LYS A 163 9.96 -0.84 29.62
C LYS A 163 9.81 -0.43 28.15
N PRO A 164 8.61 -0.60 27.55
CA PRO A 164 8.37 -0.18 26.16
C PRO A 164 8.31 1.35 26.00
N PHE A 165 8.20 2.10 27.10
CA PHE A 165 8.22 3.55 27.14
C PHE A 165 9.02 4.06 28.35
N PHE A 166 9.40 5.33 28.30
CA PHE A 166 10.04 6.05 29.39
C PHE A 166 9.17 7.25 29.77
N SER A 167 8.62 7.24 30.99
CA SER A 167 7.81 8.34 31.53
C SER A 167 8.69 9.46 32.06
N VAL A 168 8.13 10.67 32.19
CA VAL A 168 8.83 11.80 32.81
C VAL A 168 9.15 11.52 34.28
N ASP A 169 8.32 10.71 34.94
CA ASP A 169 8.49 10.32 36.34
C ASP A 169 9.43 9.13 36.54
N ASP A 170 9.91 8.49 35.45
CA ASP A 170 10.83 7.37 35.56
C ASP A 170 12.23 7.86 35.95
N SER A 171 12.81 7.26 36.99
CA SER A 171 14.15 7.61 37.48
C SER A 171 15.29 7.06 36.61
N GLU A 172 15.03 6.01 35.83
CA GLU A 172 16.04 5.35 35.00
C GLU A 172 15.45 4.70 33.73
N LEU A 173 16.23 4.72 32.66
CA LEU A 173 16.00 3.97 31.44
C LEU A 173 17.02 2.84 31.36
N VAL A 174 16.58 1.62 31.59
CA VAL A 174 17.44 0.43 31.54
C VAL A 174 17.28 -0.28 30.20
N VAL A 175 18.40 -0.45 29.49
CA VAL A 175 18.44 -1.18 28.22
C VAL A 175 19.41 -2.34 28.32
N THR A 176 18.91 -3.55 28.09
CA THR A 176 19.73 -4.75 28.01
C THR A 176 20.32 -4.88 26.61
N ILE A 177 21.64 -5.01 26.54
CA ILE A 177 22.37 -5.23 25.29
C ILE A 177 22.80 -6.69 25.23
N THR A 178 22.43 -7.35 24.15
CA THR A 178 22.80 -8.74 23.87
C THR A 178 23.45 -8.82 22.50
N ALA A 179 24.61 -9.46 22.41
CA ALA A 179 25.33 -9.64 21.16
C ALA A 179 25.67 -11.12 20.95
N ARG A 180 25.26 -11.67 19.80
CA ARG A 180 25.47 -13.09 19.46
C ARG A 180 25.91 -13.24 18.02
N TYR A 181 26.89 -14.10 17.78
CA TYR A 181 27.27 -14.50 16.43
C TYR A 181 26.08 -15.12 15.70
N LEU A 182 26.10 -15.08 14.36
CA LEU A 182 25.02 -15.68 13.55
C LEU A 182 24.82 -17.19 13.81
N TYR A 183 25.86 -17.87 14.30
CA TYR A 183 25.81 -19.28 14.74
C TYR A 183 25.46 -19.47 16.23
N GLY A 184 25.01 -18.41 16.91
CA GLY A 184 24.38 -18.46 18.24
C GLY A 184 25.28 -18.24 19.45
N GLN A 185 26.61 -18.26 19.30
CA GLN A 185 27.55 -18.07 20.42
C GLN A 185 27.60 -16.60 20.90
N PRO A 186 27.84 -16.35 22.20
CA PRO A 186 27.93 -15.00 22.75
C PRO A 186 29.17 -14.26 22.25
N VAL A 187 29.03 -12.95 22.03
CA VAL A 187 30.15 -12.09 21.64
C VAL A 187 30.88 -11.57 22.88
N GLN A 188 32.18 -11.83 22.97
CA GLN A 188 33.05 -11.18 23.95
C GLN A 188 33.63 -9.90 23.34
N GLY A 189 33.25 -8.75 23.89
CA GLY A 189 33.66 -7.46 23.35
C GLY A 189 33.30 -6.29 24.25
N LYS A 190 33.49 -5.08 23.70
CA LYS A 190 33.15 -3.80 24.35
C LYS A 190 32.09 -3.09 23.52
N ALA A 191 31.09 -2.52 24.18
CA ALA A 191 30.08 -1.67 23.56
C ALA A 191 30.15 -0.25 24.14
N TYR A 192 29.89 0.73 23.28
CA TYR A 192 29.79 2.14 23.65
C TYR A 192 28.38 2.60 23.38
N VAL A 193 27.70 3.06 24.42
CA VAL A 193 26.28 3.41 24.40
C VAL A 193 26.14 4.90 24.66
N MET A 194 25.36 5.56 23.81
CA MET A 194 25.05 6.98 23.95
C MET A 194 23.54 7.15 23.82
N PHE A 195 22.94 7.77 24.83
CA PHE A 195 21.53 8.10 24.81
C PHE A 195 21.32 9.45 24.12
N GLY A 196 20.12 9.64 23.58
CA GLY A 196 19.73 10.87 22.91
C GLY A 196 18.23 11.00 22.81
N VAL A 197 17.75 12.23 22.64
CA VAL A 197 16.34 12.53 22.39
C VAL A 197 16.19 12.83 20.90
N LYS A 198 15.19 12.22 20.26
CA LYS A 198 14.84 12.53 18.87
C LYS A 198 13.56 13.38 18.87
N HIS A 199 13.66 14.61 18.40
CA HIS A 199 12.51 15.50 18.21
C HIS A 199 12.33 15.76 16.71
N ALA A 200 11.20 15.32 16.15
CA ALA A 200 10.95 15.28 14.71
C ALA A 200 12.08 14.59 13.91
N ARG A 201 12.94 15.35 13.23
CA ARG A 201 14.11 14.85 12.47
C ARG A 201 15.44 15.11 13.16
N GLU A 202 15.45 15.94 14.20
CA GLU A 202 16.65 16.31 14.93
C GLU A 202 16.96 15.28 16.02
N LYS A 203 18.22 14.88 16.11
CA LYS A 203 18.71 13.93 17.12
C LYS A 203 19.66 14.67 18.05
N ILE A 204 19.18 14.97 19.25
CA ILE A 204 19.96 15.62 20.31
C ILE A 204 20.64 14.53 21.12
N ARG A 205 21.97 14.50 21.09
CA ARG A 205 22.78 13.55 21.88
C ARG A 205 22.90 14.03 23.32
N LEU A 206 22.69 13.13 24.28
CA LEU A 206 23.05 13.39 25.67
C LEU A 206 24.57 13.26 25.81
N ARG A 207 25.19 14.12 26.62
CA ARG A 207 26.66 14.21 26.72
C ARG A 207 27.33 13.00 27.37
N ALA A 208 26.55 12.12 28.01
CA ALA A 208 27.05 10.93 28.69
C ALA A 208 27.14 9.72 27.76
N MET A 209 28.32 9.11 27.69
CA MET A 209 28.56 7.82 27.05
C MET A 209 28.82 6.77 28.14
N LYS A 210 28.14 5.63 28.08
CA LYS A 210 28.38 4.48 28.95
C LYS A 210 29.15 3.41 28.17
N GLN A 211 30.20 2.87 28.78
CA GLN A 211 30.94 1.73 28.23
C GLN A 211 30.48 0.45 28.95
N VAL A 212 30.32 -0.62 28.17
CA VAL A 212 29.85 -1.91 28.66
C VAL A 212 30.81 -3.00 28.20
N THR A 213 31.23 -3.85 29.12
CA THR A 213 32.10 -5.02 28.86
C THR A 213 31.29 -6.31 29.02
N ASN A 214 31.67 -7.36 28.28
CA ASN A 214 31.01 -8.68 28.32
C ASN A 214 29.51 -8.63 28.01
N VAL A 215 29.19 -8.38 26.74
CA VAL A 215 27.82 -8.18 26.17
C VAL A 215 27.02 -9.50 26.09
N ILE A 216 27.05 -10.27 27.17
CA ILE A 216 26.35 -11.55 27.31
C ILE A 216 24.96 -11.29 27.92
N TYR A 217 24.88 -10.44 28.95
CA TYR A 217 23.65 -9.93 29.59
C TYR A 217 23.99 -8.64 30.35
N SER A 218 24.18 -7.54 29.65
CA SER A 218 24.59 -6.29 30.28
C SER A 218 23.47 -5.26 30.27
N ASN A 219 23.10 -4.78 31.45
CA ASN A 219 22.19 -3.66 31.64
C ASN A 219 22.98 -2.35 31.61
N VAL A 220 22.39 -1.33 31.01
CA VAL A 220 22.98 0.00 30.85
C VAL A 220 21.98 1.04 31.33
#